data_AF-A0A816GUF6-F1
#
_entry.id   AF-A0A816GUF6-F1
#
_cell.length_a   1.000
_cell.length_b   1.000
_cell.length_c   1.000
_cell.angle_alpha   90.00
_cell.angle_beta   90.00
_cell.angle_gamma   90.00
#
_symmetry.space_group_name_H-M   'P 1'
#
loop_
_entity.id
_entity.type
_entity.pdbx_description
1 polymer ?
#
loop_
_entity_poly.entity_id
_entity_poly.type
_entity_poly.pdbx_seq_one_letter_code
_entity_poly.pdbx_strand_id
1 'polypeptide(L)'
;VWDIECGACLRVLEGHDELVRCIRFDSKRIVSGAYDGKIKIWDLQAALDPRSQPSSLCMKTLTEHTGRVFRLQFDEFQIVSSSHDDTILCFNFLQPKGVAQTQLTNFSATDSPQNEIANVLQTQASAISMASSSLGSGL
;
A
#
# COMPACT_ATOMS: atom_id res chain seq x y z
N VAL A 1 13.04 -15.92 9.54
CA VAL A 1 13.43 -14.97 10.61
C VAL A 1 14.39 -15.70 11.53
N TRP A 2 15.50 -15.07 11.88
CA TRP A 2 16.58 -15.70 12.63
C TRP A 2 16.93 -14.86 13.85
N ASP A 3 17.24 -15.54 14.94
CA ASP A 3 17.92 -14.92 16.07
C ASP A 3 19.43 -14.86 15.78
N ILE A 4 20.04 -13.69 15.92
CA ILE A 4 21.46 -13.49 15.57
C ILE A 4 22.42 -14.00 16.64
N GLU A 5 21.99 -14.02 17.92
CA GLU A 5 22.84 -14.37 19.05
C GLU A 5 23.05 -15.88 19.13
N CYS A 6 21.98 -16.67 18.95
CA CYS A 6 22.04 -18.13 19.00
C CYS A 6 21.95 -18.81 17.63
N GLY A 7 21.68 -18.05 16.56
CA GLY A 7 21.54 -18.59 15.20
C GLY A 7 20.26 -19.40 14.98
N ALA A 8 19.29 -19.34 15.88
CA ALA A 8 18.06 -20.13 15.78
C ALA A 8 17.14 -19.60 14.67
N CYS A 9 16.60 -20.50 13.86
CA CYS A 9 15.52 -20.16 12.94
C CYS A 9 14.21 -20.00 13.71
N LEU A 10 13.78 -18.75 13.93
CA LEU A 10 12.56 -18.44 14.68
C LEU A 10 11.30 -18.73 13.87
N ARG A 11 11.34 -18.49 12.55
CA ARG A 11 10.19 -18.64 11.66
C ARG A 11 10.58 -18.85 10.21
N VAL A 12 9.87 -19.75 9.54
CA VAL A 12 9.81 -19.88 8.08
C VAL A 12 8.49 -19.27 7.61
N LEU A 13 8.55 -18.37 6.62
CA LEU A 13 7.37 -17.72 6.04
C LEU A 13 7.12 -18.33 4.65
N GLU A 14 6.15 -19.24 4.58
CA GLU A 14 5.76 -19.92 3.35
C GLU A 14 4.58 -19.19 2.68
N GLY A 15 4.55 -19.18 1.35
CA GLY A 15 3.39 -18.71 0.60
C GLY A 15 3.68 -17.97 -0.71
N HIS A 16 4.93 -17.63 -1.00
CA HIS A 16 5.35 -17.26 -2.37
C HIS A 16 5.46 -18.53 -3.21
N ASP A 17 5.01 -18.46 -4.46
CA ASP A 17 5.01 -19.61 -5.38
C ASP A 17 6.34 -19.74 -6.15
N GLU A 18 7.15 -18.68 -6.11
CA GLU A 18 8.40 -18.53 -6.83
C GLU A 18 9.49 -17.88 -5.95
N LEU A 19 10.71 -17.78 -6.49
CA LEU A 19 11.86 -17.25 -5.76
C LEU A 19 11.60 -15.86 -5.16
N VAL A 20 11.80 -15.72 -3.85
CA VAL A 20 11.77 -14.43 -3.15
C VAL A 20 13.02 -13.63 -3.52
N ARG A 21 12.83 -12.53 -4.26
CA ARG A 21 13.92 -11.77 -4.86
C ARG A 21 14.37 -10.57 -4.05
N CYS A 22 13.45 -9.92 -3.35
CA CYS A 22 13.73 -8.76 -2.52
C CYS A 22 12.88 -8.76 -1.25
N ILE A 23 13.42 -8.20 -0.18
CA ILE A 23 12.78 -8.16 1.14
C ILE A 23 13.22 -6.90 1.90
N ARG A 24 12.28 -6.32 2.64
CA ARG A 24 12.50 -5.24 3.63
C ARG A 24 11.62 -5.51 4.85
N PHE A 25 11.94 -4.91 5.99
CA PHE A 25 11.10 -4.96 7.18
C PHE A 25 11.21 -3.67 8.00
N ASP A 26 10.18 -3.38 8.78
CA ASP A 26 10.15 -2.35 9.83
C ASP A 26 9.80 -3.03 11.18
N SER A 27 9.44 -2.27 12.21
CA SER A 27 9.08 -2.85 13.52
C SER A 27 7.74 -3.60 13.53
N LYS A 28 6.92 -3.47 12.48
CA LYS A 28 5.54 -4.00 12.41
C LYS A 28 5.39 -5.07 11.32
N ARG A 29 6.09 -4.93 10.19
CA ARG A 29 5.81 -5.65 8.95
C ARG A 29 7.09 -6.12 8.27
N ILE A 30 6.97 -7.23 7.55
CA ILE A 30 7.90 -7.65 6.51
C ILE A 30 7.21 -7.43 5.16
N VAL A 31 7.93 -6.90 4.17
CA VAL A 31 7.46 -6.77 2.79
C VAL A 31 8.44 -7.48 1.87
N SER A 32 7.93 -8.40 1.06
CA SER A 32 8.73 -9.26 0.20
C SER A 32 8.18 -9.30 -1.21
N GLY A 33 9.05 -9.25 -2.22
CA GLY A 33 8.70 -9.36 -3.64
C GLY A 33 9.36 -10.59 -4.26
N ALA A 34 8.64 -11.31 -5.09
CA ALA A 34 9.07 -12.58 -5.68
C ALA A 34 9.01 -12.59 -7.22
N TYR A 35 9.47 -13.69 -7.81
CA TYR A 35 9.51 -13.91 -9.26
C TYR A 35 8.14 -14.20 -9.89
N ASP A 36 7.14 -14.56 -9.08
CA ASP A 36 5.73 -14.69 -9.48
C ASP A 36 5.02 -13.33 -9.66
N GLY A 37 5.76 -12.22 -9.54
CA GLY A 37 5.22 -10.86 -9.61
C GLY A 37 4.47 -10.42 -8.36
N LYS A 38 4.38 -11.27 -7.33
CA LYS A 38 3.64 -10.96 -6.11
C LYS A 38 4.51 -10.22 -5.11
N ILE A 39 3.87 -9.25 -4.43
CA ILE A 39 4.41 -8.64 -3.21
C ILE A 39 3.56 -9.10 -2.04
N LYS A 40 4.19 -9.70 -1.02
CA LYS A 40 3.51 -10.12 0.21
C LYS A 40 3.93 -9.25 1.39
N ILE A 41 2.92 -8.85 2.16
CA ILE A 41 3.04 -8.12 3.42
C ILE A 41 2.74 -9.12 4.55
N TRP A 42 3.66 -9.24 5.49
CA TRP A 42 3.57 -10.16 6.62
C TRP A 42 3.58 -9.40 7.93
N ASP A 43 2.87 -9.93 8.93
CA ASP A 43 2.91 -9.41 10.30
C ASP A 43 4.20 -9.89 10.99
N LEU A 44 5.09 -8.95 11.32
CA LEU A 44 6.36 -9.28 11.97
C LEU A 44 6.15 -9.75 13.42
N GLN A 45 5.22 -9.14 14.14
CA GLN A 45 4.99 -9.46 15.55
C GLN A 45 4.41 -10.88 15.68
N ALA A 46 3.44 -11.22 14.82
CA ALA A 46 2.92 -12.58 14.75
C ALA A 46 3.99 -13.59 14.26
N ALA A 47 4.87 -13.19 13.35
CA ALA A 47 5.97 -14.06 12.91
C ALA A 47 6.99 -14.35 14.02
N LEU A 48 7.11 -13.47 15.01
CA LEU A 48 7.97 -13.63 16.18
C LEU A 48 7.29 -14.38 17.34
N ASP A 49 5.95 -14.45 17.39
CA ASP A 49 5.23 -15.27 18.37
C ASP A 49 5.16 -16.74 17.91
N PRO A 50 5.78 -17.69 18.63
CA PRO A 50 5.76 -19.10 18.25
C PRO A 50 4.36 -19.75 18.24
N ARG A 51 3.37 -19.12 18.89
CA ARG A 51 1.99 -19.62 19.00
C ARG A 51 1.12 -19.23 17.80
N SER A 52 1.56 -18.26 16.99
CA SER A 52 0.82 -17.81 15.82
C SER A 52 0.81 -18.88 14.73
N GLN A 53 -0.34 -19.02 14.07
CA GLN A 53 -0.51 -19.99 12.99
C GLN A 53 0.20 -19.50 11.72
N PRO A 54 0.93 -20.36 10.98
CA PRO A 54 1.62 -19.97 9.75
C PRO A 54 0.69 -19.34 8.70
N SER A 55 -0.56 -19.83 8.60
CA SER A 55 -1.56 -19.34 7.66
C SER A 55 -2.04 -17.91 7.94
N SER A 56 -1.86 -17.39 9.16
CA SER A 56 -2.29 -16.03 9.53
C SER A 56 -1.18 -14.98 9.40
N LEU A 57 0.03 -15.37 8.97
CA LEU A 57 1.17 -14.44 8.91
C LEU A 57 1.13 -13.51 7.70
N CYS A 58 0.60 -13.98 6.57
CA CYS A 58 0.47 -13.18 5.35
C CYS A 58 -0.78 -12.29 5.45
N MET A 59 -0.57 -11.00 5.70
CA MET A 59 -1.65 -10.01 5.84
C MET A 59 -2.25 -9.63 4.49
N LYS A 60 -1.41 -9.48 3.46
CA LYS A 60 -1.84 -9.04 2.13
C LYS A 60 -0.91 -9.56 1.05
N THR A 61 -1.49 -9.91 -0.10
CA THR A 61 -0.75 -10.17 -1.34
C THR A 61 -1.18 -9.12 -2.37
N LEU A 62 -0.22 -8.44 -2.98
CA LEU A 62 -0.38 -7.49 -4.08
C LEU A 62 0.09 -8.20 -5.35
N THR A 63 -0.68 -8.11 -6.43
CA THR A 63 -0.56 -8.95 -7.64
C THR A 63 -0.42 -8.12 -8.92
N GLU A 64 0.00 -6.87 -8.76
CA GLU A 64 -0.20 -5.86 -9.80
C GLU A 64 0.97 -5.81 -10.79
N HIS A 65 2.14 -6.31 -10.38
CA HIS A 65 3.23 -6.56 -11.31
C HIS A 65 2.94 -7.80 -12.17
N THR A 66 3.30 -7.73 -13.44
CA THR A 66 3.16 -8.83 -14.41
C THR A 66 4.48 -9.55 -14.66
N GLY A 67 5.56 -9.11 -14.00
CA GLY A 67 6.89 -9.68 -14.07
C GLY A 67 7.55 -9.78 -12.70
N ARG A 68 8.79 -10.30 -12.70
CA ARG A 68 9.59 -10.53 -11.49
C ARG A 68 9.83 -9.22 -10.72
N VAL A 69 9.51 -9.19 -9.43
CA VAL A 69 9.77 -8.02 -8.57
C VAL A 69 11.24 -7.98 -8.18
N PHE A 70 11.99 -7.00 -8.67
CA PHE A 70 13.43 -6.94 -8.45
C PHE A 70 13.83 -6.19 -7.18
N ARG A 71 13.14 -5.09 -6.87
CA ARG A 71 13.43 -4.27 -5.69
C ARG A 71 12.14 -3.69 -5.12
N LEU A 72 12.19 -3.42 -3.82
CA LEU A 72 11.17 -2.65 -3.13
C LEU A 72 11.76 -1.86 -1.97
N GLN A 73 11.09 -0.77 -1.62
CA GLN A 73 11.25 0.00 -0.39
C GLN A 73 9.85 0.36 0.12
N PHE A 74 9.71 0.47 1.45
CA PHE A 74 8.44 0.87 2.04
C PHE A 74 8.67 1.67 3.32
N ASP A 75 7.63 2.42 3.70
CA ASP A 75 7.53 3.14 4.97
C ASP A 75 6.14 2.86 5.61
N GLU A 76 5.71 3.69 6.56
CA GLU A 76 4.40 3.52 7.21
C GLU A 76 3.22 3.57 6.23
N PHE A 77 3.37 4.32 5.15
CA PHE A 77 2.31 4.81 4.29
C PHE A 77 2.31 4.23 2.88
N GLN A 78 3.47 3.85 2.37
CA GLN A 78 3.59 3.43 0.97
C GLN A 78 4.60 2.30 0.77
N ILE A 79 4.41 1.58 -0.34
CA ILE A 79 5.39 0.64 -0.91
C ILE A 79 5.72 1.12 -2.32
N VAL A 80 7.02 1.23 -2.62
CA VAL A 80 7.52 1.48 -3.98
C VAL A 80 8.28 0.25 -4.44
N SER A 81 7.89 -0.32 -5.58
CA SER A 81 8.50 -1.53 -6.14
C SER A 81 8.86 -1.36 -7.62
N SER A 82 9.91 -2.07 -8.06
CA SER A 82 10.28 -2.15 -9.48
C SER A 82 10.34 -3.60 -9.94
N SER A 83 9.99 -3.81 -11.21
CA SER A 83 9.78 -5.14 -11.79
C SER A 83 10.42 -5.30 -13.16
N HIS A 84 10.56 -6.55 -13.58
CA HIS A 84 10.94 -6.95 -14.94
C HIS A 84 9.90 -6.55 -16.01
N ASP A 85 8.68 -6.17 -15.62
CA ASP A 85 7.63 -5.67 -16.53
C ASP A 85 7.83 -4.20 -16.95
N ASP A 86 9.03 -3.65 -16.73
CA ASP A 86 9.42 -2.26 -17.00
C ASP A 86 8.63 -1.20 -16.20
N THR A 87 7.92 -1.60 -15.14
CA THR A 87 7.16 -0.66 -14.29
C THR A 87 7.79 -0.41 -12.92
N ILE A 88 7.49 0.78 -12.39
CA ILE A 88 7.60 1.10 -10.97
C ILE A 88 6.18 1.31 -10.44
N LEU A 89 5.79 0.60 -9.39
CA LEU A 89 4.48 0.76 -8.76
C LEU A 89 4.64 1.44 -7.39
N CYS A 90 3.75 2.39 -7.11
CA CYS A 90 3.61 3.03 -5.81
C CYS A 90 2.25 2.64 -5.21
N PHE A 91 2.27 1.85 -4.16
CA PHE A 91 1.08 1.45 -3.41
C PHE A 91 0.93 2.38 -2.21
N ASN A 92 -0.08 3.25 -2.23
CA ASN A 92 -0.37 4.17 -1.14
C ASN A 92 -1.45 3.61 -0.20
N PHE A 93 -1.17 3.59 1.09
CA PHE A 93 -2.04 3.11 2.17
C PHE A 93 -2.48 4.25 3.11
N LEU A 94 -2.11 5.50 2.84
CA LEU A 94 -2.73 6.65 3.48
C LEU A 94 -4.18 6.71 3.04
N GLN A 95 -5.09 6.37 3.94
CA GLN A 95 -6.46 6.84 3.79
C GLN A 95 -6.44 8.36 3.99
N PRO A 96 -6.99 9.17 3.06
CA PRO A 96 -7.33 10.53 3.38
C PRO A 96 -8.33 10.47 4.53
N LYS A 97 -7.90 10.86 5.73
CA LYS A 97 -8.83 11.03 6.85
C LYS A 97 -9.84 12.11 6.43
N GLY A 98 -11.08 11.71 6.15
CA GLY A 98 -12.20 12.65 6.03
C GLY A 98 -12.90 12.81 4.69
N VAL A 99 -12.74 11.93 3.70
CA VAL A 99 -13.72 11.88 2.58
C VAL A 99 -14.78 10.86 2.93
N ALA A 100 -15.93 11.34 3.41
CA ALA A 100 -17.13 10.51 3.48
C ALA A 100 -17.36 9.89 2.10
N GLN A 101 -17.56 8.57 2.04
CA GLN A 101 -18.06 7.92 0.83
C GLN A 101 -19.46 8.46 0.56
N THR A 102 -19.58 9.52 -0.23
CA THR A 102 -20.85 9.85 -0.87
C THR A 102 -21.11 8.73 -1.85
N GLN A 103 -22.09 7.86 -1.55
CA GLN A 103 -22.61 6.92 -2.54
C GLN A 103 -22.99 7.73 -3.79
N LEU A 104 -22.27 7.54 -4.89
CA LEU A 104 -22.71 8.01 -6.19
C LEU A 104 -23.88 7.10 -6.58
N THR A 105 -25.10 7.51 -6.21
CA THR A 105 -26.32 6.96 -6.80
C THR A 105 -26.29 7.26 -8.29
N ASN A 106 -26.22 6.20 -9.10
CA ASN A 106 -26.38 6.11 -10.55
C ASN A 106 -26.65 7.43 -11.29
N PHE A 107 -25.65 7.92 -12.04
CA PHE A 107 -25.88 8.86 -13.12
C PHE A 107 -26.05 8.10 -14.44
N SER A 108 -27.18 8.34 -15.09
CA SER A 108 -27.53 7.83 -16.41
C SER A 108 -26.55 8.34 -17.46
N ALA A 109 -26.06 7.42 -18.30
CA ALA A 109 -25.12 7.69 -19.37
C ALA A 109 -25.77 8.51 -20.51
N THR A 110 -25.71 9.84 -20.42
CA THR A 110 -25.92 10.72 -21.59
C THR A 110 -25.02 11.95 -21.67
N ASP A 111 -24.11 12.20 -20.71
CA ASP A 111 -23.27 13.41 -20.77
C ASP A 111 -21.85 13.17 -21.33
N SER A 112 -21.47 14.05 -22.25
CA SER A 112 -20.22 14.03 -23.03
C SER A 112 -18.95 14.14 -22.15
N PRO A 113 -17.84 13.45 -22.50
CA PRO A 113 -16.61 13.40 -21.69
C PRO A 113 -15.94 14.74 -21.42
N GLN A 114 -16.34 15.82 -22.11
CA GLN A 114 -15.81 17.17 -21.87
C GLN A 114 -16.35 17.83 -20.60
N ASN A 115 -17.49 17.38 -20.06
CA ASN A 115 -18.06 17.95 -18.83
C ASN A 115 -17.47 17.35 -17.54
N GLU A 116 -16.79 16.21 -17.61
CA GLU A 116 -16.18 15.55 -16.45
C GLU A 116 -14.92 16.28 -15.95
N ILE A 117 -14.09 16.77 -16.87
CA ILE A 117 -12.81 17.45 -16.55
C ILE A 117 -13.06 18.83 -15.93
N ALA A 118 -14.10 19.54 -16.38
CA ALA A 118 -14.46 20.85 -15.85
C ALA A 118 -14.90 20.78 -14.37
N ASN A 119 -15.65 19.75 -13.99
CA ASN A 119 -16.14 19.58 -12.61
C ASN A 119 -15.01 19.24 -11.62
N VAL A 120 -14.01 18.47 -12.04
CA VAL A 120 -12.87 18.12 -11.17
C VAL A 120 -12.01 19.35 -10.86
N LEU A 121 -11.81 20.25 -11.84
CA LEU A 121 -11.02 21.47 -11.64
C LEU A 121 -11.77 22.53 -10.81
N GLN A 122 -13.09 22.64 -10.95
CA GLN A 122 -13.89 23.60 -10.18
C GLN A 122 -13.96 23.25 -8.68
N THR A 123 -13.92 21.95 -8.36
CA THR A 123 -13.99 21.48 -6.97
C THR A 123 -12.68 21.76 -6.20
N GLN A 124 -11.53 21.86 -6.88
CA GLN A 124 -10.26 22.22 -6.24
C GLN A 124 -10.11 23.74 -6.00
N ALA A 125 -10.70 24.60 -6.84
CA ALA A 125 -10.64 26.05 -6.67
C ALA A 125 -11.42 26.55 -5.44
N SER A 126 -12.57 25.94 -5.14
CA SER A 126 -13.40 26.31 -3.99
C SER A 126 -12.78 25.94 -2.63
N ALA A 127 -11.91 24.92 -2.59
CA ALA A 127 -11.22 24.48 -1.37
C ALA A 127 -10.10 25.45 -0.95
N ILE A 128 -9.50 26.18 -1.89
CA ILE A 128 -8.44 27.15 -1.60
C ILE A 128 -9.01 28.48 -1.07
N SER A 129 -10.24 28.85 -1.47
CA SER A 129 -10.89 30.09 -1.02
C SER A 129 -11.38 30.08 0.43
N MET A 130 -11.57 28.91 1.05
CA MET A 130 -12.08 28.80 2.43
C MET A 130 -10.98 28.75 3.51
N ALA A 131 -9.71 28.66 3.12
CA ALA A 131 -8.59 28.60 4.07
C ALA A 131 -8.01 29.98 4.44
N SER A 132 -8.41 31.07 3.76
CA SER A 132 -7.89 32.43 4.01
C SER A 132 -8.80 33.32 4.87
N SER A 133 -9.93 32.82 5.38
CA SER A 133 -10.90 33.63 6.15
C SER A 133 -10.95 33.32 7.66
N SER A 134 -10.11 32.41 8.19
CA SER A 134 -10.15 32.01 9.61
C SER A 134 -8.97 32.49 10.48
N LEU A 135 -8.07 33.32 9.95
CA LEU A 135 -7.04 34.02 10.75
C LEU A 135 -7.36 35.52 10.82
N GLY A 136 -8.31 35.89 11.68
CA GLY A 136 -8.61 37.29 11.91
C GLY A 136 -9.84 37.55 12.77
N SER A 137 -9.77 37.25 14.08
CA SER A 137 -10.39 38.04 15.18
C SER A 137 -10.40 37.22 16.48
N GLY A 138 -9.65 37.67 17.48
CA GLY A 138 -9.67 37.04 18.81
C GLY A 138 -8.62 37.59 19.77
N LEU A 139 -8.86 38.82 20.23
CA LEU A 139 -8.31 39.53 21.42
C LEU A 139 -6.81 39.81 21.49
#